data_AF-A0A2T7A458-F1
#
_entry.id   AF-A0A2T7A458-F1
#
_cell.length_a   1.000
_cell.length_b   1.000
_cell.length_c   1.000
_cell.angle_alpha   90.00
_cell.angle_beta   90.00
_cell.angle_gamma   90.00
#
_symmetry.space_group_name_H-M   'P 1'
#
loop_
_entity.id
_entity.type
_entity.pdbx_description
1 polymer ?
#
loop_
_entity_poly.entity_id
_entity_poly.type
_entity_poly.pdbx_seq_one_letter_code
_entity_poly.pdbx_strand_id
1 'polypeptide(L)'
;MDRRNPSSCGRFTLLLRNLFIAALAYTFVVEVLHIYQTGTISPFSKGPPKKSTGKGSKGGSLSGGVNWRLRPATLVESINDAFMGKRPDVDTYANYTRLVETCRGSLNGLEKMRNVYDCLDYLTHHEDDYFFLPENRPSAADPSYKSIEDAAPHPHTISEIALAPFNFIILELFVKAYLYTQNIPCSRLHIWLESDGFPNAVPDMMKDPLFAKFLPLVERGDLVLKAWKFPRRIPLPKGAIAEDPAYTKSLVGRGSIRRASGATKSPKTEVYIADGVVRVEDGSEWLVLTERQMTFLPVAVSDAVRFVVLHLYGGVYMDMDVMLLRDMRPLLLTPDHNFAERWAVHSHPGDYNTAVMSLNANTSLSSYLVRGGIRMGLNFHPRIIGRMAWKDGRNEEFAMFETGLFDPIWGEFNWGREGRCTVPCFKDYGVAFQGTKGAIKDEWESYDGEPLSERVYQRELELRSRISDSPSSSPDEAERTPVKALAMDLDVTYGGKPYTLKEDKYPPNNRTLENFFRGAWSYHIHNQWTKHPQPNSWFDIAQKAHDGFFLRGRKNVYGESWTGPDIPAYDRWPEFD
;
A
#
# COMPACT_ATOMS: atom_id res chain seq x y z
N MET A 1 -29.87 58.64 14.77
CA MET A 1 -28.75 58.51 13.81
C MET A 1 -29.18 57.52 12.75
N ASP A 2 -29.61 58.04 11.59
CA ASP A 2 -30.08 57.25 10.45
C ASP A 2 -28.96 56.37 9.87
N ARG A 3 -29.17 55.04 9.88
CA ARG A 3 -28.39 54.12 9.05
C ARG A 3 -28.86 54.25 7.60
N ARG A 4 -28.22 55.13 6.83
CA ARG A 4 -28.41 55.20 5.38
C ARG A 4 -28.08 53.83 4.77
N ASN A 5 -29.06 53.23 4.08
CA ASN A 5 -28.84 52.05 3.26
C ASN A 5 -27.74 52.35 2.22
N PRO A 6 -26.72 51.49 2.06
CA PRO A 6 -25.66 51.72 1.09
C PRO A 6 -26.24 51.78 -0.32
N SER A 7 -25.83 52.81 -1.07
CA SER A 7 -26.20 53.01 -2.46
C SER A 7 -25.85 51.77 -3.30
N SER A 8 -26.52 51.58 -4.44
CA SER A 8 -26.24 50.46 -5.36
C SER A 8 -24.74 50.37 -5.73
N CYS A 9 -24.09 51.53 -5.87
CA CYS A 9 -22.64 51.65 -6.08
C CYS A 9 -21.82 51.10 -4.91
N GLY A 10 -22.24 51.36 -3.66
CA GLY A 10 -21.59 50.84 -2.45
C GLY A 10 -21.72 49.32 -2.30
N ARG A 11 -22.84 48.73 -2.71
CA ARG A 11 -23.02 47.26 -2.74
C ARG A 11 -22.16 46.60 -3.82
N PHE A 12 -22.03 47.24 -4.98
CA PHE A 12 -21.17 46.77 -6.06
C PHE A 12 -19.68 46.82 -5.69
N THR A 13 -19.23 47.90 -5.05
CA THR A 13 -17.85 47.99 -4.55
C THR A 13 -17.57 46.99 -3.43
N LEU A 14 -18.54 46.73 -2.55
CA LEU A 14 -18.39 45.70 -1.51
C LEU A 14 -18.27 44.29 -2.12
N LEU A 15 -19.05 43.99 -3.16
CA LEU A 15 -18.98 42.73 -3.90
C LEU A 15 -17.62 42.56 -4.59
N LEU A 16 -17.15 43.58 -5.31
CA LEU A 16 -15.84 43.56 -5.95
C LEU A 16 -14.70 43.37 -4.94
N ARG A 17 -14.77 44.06 -3.79
CA ARG A 17 -13.80 43.89 -2.70
C ARG A 17 -13.80 42.45 -2.18
N ASN A 18 -14.97 41.87 -1.94
CA ASN A 18 -15.07 40.50 -1.42
C ASN A 18 -14.61 39.46 -2.46
N LEU A 19 -14.91 39.67 -3.75
CA LEU A 19 -14.40 38.82 -4.82
C LEU A 19 -12.88 38.91 -4.97
N PHE A 20 -12.30 40.11 -4.80
CA PHE A 20 -10.86 40.29 -4.82
C PHE A 20 -10.17 39.62 -3.62
N ILE A 21 -10.76 39.72 -2.43
CA ILE A 21 -10.27 39.02 -1.23
C ILE A 21 -10.36 37.50 -1.42
N ALA A 22 -11.48 37.01 -1.97
CA ALA A 22 -11.65 35.58 -2.26
C ALA A 22 -10.64 35.08 -3.30
N ALA A 23 -10.36 35.87 -4.35
CA ALA A 23 -9.35 35.55 -5.35
C ALA A 23 -7.94 35.50 -4.73
N LEU A 24 -7.57 36.46 -3.88
CA LEU A 24 -6.29 36.45 -3.18
C LEU A 24 -6.14 35.28 -2.20
N ALA A 25 -7.20 34.96 -1.46
CA ALA A 25 -7.20 33.81 -0.55
C ALA A 25 -7.08 32.49 -1.35
N TYR A 26 -7.77 32.39 -2.48
CA TYR A 26 -7.68 31.23 -3.36
C TYR A 26 -6.29 31.09 -3.97
N THR A 27 -5.70 32.16 -4.50
CA THR A 27 -4.34 32.11 -5.07
C THR A 27 -3.32 31.77 -3.99
N PHE A 28 -3.45 32.32 -2.78
CA PHE A 28 -2.56 31.98 -1.67
C PHE A 28 -2.67 30.49 -1.28
N VAL A 29 -3.88 29.96 -1.15
CA VAL A 29 -4.11 28.54 -0.83
C VAL A 29 -3.57 27.64 -1.95
N VAL A 30 -3.81 27.99 -3.21
CA VAL A 30 -3.29 27.23 -4.36
C VAL A 30 -1.76 27.27 -4.41
N GLU A 31 -1.12 28.42 -4.18
CA GLU A 31 0.34 28.52 -4.12
C GLU A 31 0.92 27.72 -2.94
N VAL A 32 0.31 27.77 -1.77
CA VAL A 32 0.75 26.97 -0.61
C VAL A 32 0.59 25.47 -0.90
N LEU A 33 -0.53 25.05 -1.49
CA LEU A 33 -0.72 23.66 -1.90
C LEU A 33 0.26 23.26 -3.01
N HIS A 34 0.54 24.15 -3.96
CA HIS A 34 1.50 23.90 -5.02
C HIS A 34 2.91 23.77 -4.45
N ILE A 35 3.36 24.67 -3.58
CA ILE A 35 4.66 24.59 -2.89
C ILE A 35 4.73 23.32 -2.03
N TYR A 36 3.65 22.95 -1.35
CA TYR A 36 3.58 21.71 -0.57
C TYR A 36 3.70 20.46 -1.47
N GLN A 37 3.13 20.49 -2.68
CA GLN A 37 3.15 19.37 -3.62
C GLN A 37 4.43 19.31 -4.48
N THR A 38 5.02 20.45 -4.84
CA THR A 38 6.10 20.55 -5.84
C THR A 38 7.42 21.08 -5.28
N GLY A 39 7.41 21.70 -4.09
CA GLY A 39 8.61 22.26 -3.45
C GLY A 39 9.17 23.52 -4.12
N THR A 40 8.46 24.12 -5.08
CA THR A 40 8.96 25.28 -5.86
C THR A 40 8.05 26.50 -5.79
N ILE A 41 8.66 27.69 -5.65
CA ILE A 41 7.98 29.00 -5.56
C ILE A 41 8.05 29.68 -6.94
N SER A 42 7.31 29.21 -7.96
CA SER A 42 7.00 30.05 -9.14
C SER A 42 5.92 29.45 -10.05
N PRO A 43 4.81 30.16 -10.30
CA PRO A 43 3.74 29.70 -11.19
C PRO A 43 3.91 30.11 -12.67
N PHE A 44 5.02 30.78 -13.07
CA PHE A 44 5.16 31.36 -14.42
C PHE A 44 6.50 31.15 -15.15
N SER A 45 7.22 30.05 -14.91
CA SER A 45 8.30 29.65 -15.82
C SER A 45 7.76 28.78 -16.97
N LYS A 46 7.23 29.41 -18.02
CA LYS A 46 6.97 28.76 -19.31
C LYS A 46 8.16 28.96 -20.24
N GLY A 47 9.06 27.99 -20.28
CA GLY A 47 9.85 27.69 -21.47
C GLY A 47 9.23 26.49 -22.18
N PRO A 48 9.05 26.49 -23.52
CA PRO A 48 8.58 25.31 -24.21
C PRO A 48 9.61 24.17 -24.05
N PRO A 49 9.20 22.90 -24.03
CA PRO A 49 10.14 21.79 -24.00
C PRO A 49 11.01 21.87 -25.26
N LYS A 50 12.32 22.07 -25.09
CA LYS A 50 13.26 22.02 -26.21
C LYS A 50 13.17 20.63 -26.82
N LYS A 51 12.75 20.57 -28.08
CA LYS A 51 12.95 19.39 -28.94
C LYS A 51 14.41 18.98 -28.86
N SER A 52 14.70 17.76 -28.40
CA SER A 52 16.04 17.20 -28.42
C SER A 52 16.43 16.88 -29.86
N THR A 53 16.96 17.87 -30.57
CA THR A 53 17.74 17.61 -31.78
C THR A 53 19.08 17.02 -31.34
N GLY A 54 19.28 15.73 -31.65
CA GLY A 54 20.58 15.08 -31.50
C GLY A 54 21.67 15.85 -32.25
N LYS A 55 22.67 16.30 -31.50
CA LYS A 55 24.04 16.52 -31.98
C LYS A 55 24.97 16.48 -30.79
N GLY A 56 26.02 15.67 -30.92
CA GLY A 56 26.79 15.11 -29.82
C GLY A 56 27.33 16.13 -28.82
N SER A 57 27.07 15.87 -27.54
CA SER A 57 27.90 16.38 -26.46
C SER A 57 28.89 15.29 -26.07
N LYS A 58 30.17 15.63 -26.22
CA LYS A 58 31.25 14.92 -25.52
C LYS A 58 31.07 15.19 -24.02
N GLY A 59 30.99 14.13 -23.22
CA GLY A 59 31.32 14.12 -21.79
C GLY A 59 30.52 15.07 -20.90
N GLY A 60 29.20 14.91 -20.83
CA GLY A 60 28.39 15.50 -19.76
C GLY A 60 28.25 14.51 -18.61
N SER A 61 28.74 14.86 -17.43
CA SER A 61 28.46 14.13 -16.19
C SER A 61 26.94 14.05 -16.01
N LEU A 62 26.38 12.85 -16.14
CA LEU A 62 25.05 12.55 -15.62
C LEU A 62 25.09 12.70 -14.08
N SER A 63 23.95 13.01 -13.48
CA SER A 63 23.77 13.51 -12.10
C SER A 63 24.14 12.53 -10.98
N GLY A 64 24.57 11.31 -11.32
CA GLY A 64 24.83 10.19 -10.40
C GLY A 64 26.23 10.07 -9.78
N GLY A 65 27.19 10.96 -10.09
CA GLY A 65 28.55 10.93 -9.50
C GLY A 65 29.49 9.84 -10.04
N VAL A 66 28.94 8.76 -10.61
CA VAL A 66 29.64 7.67 -11.34
C VAL A 66 28.68 7.08 -12.38
N ASN A 67 29.21 6.35 -13.37
CA ASN A 67 28.36 5.59 -14.30
C ASN A 67 27.61 4.49 -13.55
N TRP A 68 26.28 4.56 -13.57
CA TRP A 68 25.41 3.60 -12.92
C TRP A 68 25.70 2.15 -13.34
N ARG A 69 26.18 1.90 -14.58
CA ARG A 69 26.51 0.54 -15.06
C ARG A 69 27.63 -0.11 -14.27
N LEU A 70 28.48 0.70 -13.64
CA LEU A 70 29.59 0.25 -12.83
C LEU A 70 29.21 0.04 -11.37
N ARG A 71 28.03 0.54 -10.94
CA ARG A 71 27.57 0.43 -9.56
C ARG A 71 27.24 -1.03 -9.23
N PRO A 72 27.86 -1.62 -8.20
CA PRO A 72 27.46 -2.93 -7.72
C PRO A 72 26.00 -2.97 -7.30
N ALA A 73 25.31 -4.07 -7.59
CA ALA A 73 23.90 -4.23 -7.23
C ALA A 73 23.66 -4.29 -5.71
N THR A 74 24.63 -4.83 -4.95
CA THR A 74 24.60 -4.98 -3.49
C THR A 74 26.03 -5.05 -2.93
N LEU A 75 26.22 -4.65 -1.66
CA LEU A 75 27.44 -4.98 -0.91
C LEU A 75 27.34 -6.31 -0.19
N VAL A 76 26.16 -6.91 -0.04
CA VAL A 76 26.01 -8.16 0.72
C VAL A 76 26.55 -9.34 -0.10
N GLU A 77 27.40 -10.17 0.52
CA GLU A 77 28.02 -11.34 -0.12
C GLU A 77 26.96 -12.36 -0.55
N SER A 78 26.10 -12.75 0.40
CA SER A 78 25.00 -13.70 0.22
C SER A 78 23.72 -13.13 0.81
N ILE A 79 22.76 -12.79 -0.07
CA ILE A 79 21.45 -12.30 0.36
C ILE A 79 20.57 -13.49 0.73
N ASN A 80 19.98 -13.46 1.92
CA ASN A 80 18.95 -14.41 2.31
C ASN A 80 17.58 -13.97 1.76
N ASP A 81 17.21 -14.49 0.60
CA ASP A 81 15.88 -14.23 0.03
C ASP A 81 14.77 -14.93 0.82
N ALA A 82 15.01 -16.13 1.34
CA ALA A 82 14.01 -16.96 2.03
C ALA A 82 13.90 -16.64 3.53
N PHE A 83 13.94 -15.37 3.90
CA PHE A 83 14.05 -14.92 5.29
C PHE A 83 12.79 -15.13 6.15
N MET A 84 11.63 -15.40 5.52
CA MET A 84 10.40 -15.81 6.22
C MET A 84 10.33 -17.33 6.43
N GLY A 85 11.33 -18.10 5.98
CA GLY A 85 11.31 -19.56 6.07
C GLY A 85 10.35 -20.21 5.08
N LYS A 86 9.87 -21.42 5.39
CA LYS A 86 8.91 -22.12 4.52
C LYS A 86 7.54 -21.46 4.62
N ARG A 87 6.85 -21.28 3.49
CA ARG A 87 5.47 -20.77 3.47
C ARG A 87 4.58 -21.56 4.44
N PRO A 88 3.73 -20.88 5.24
CA PRO A 88 2.73 -21.55 6.05
C PRO A 88 1.83 -22.47 5.22
N ASP A 89 1.28 -23.48 5.88
CA ASP A 89 0.36 -24.43 5.25
C ASP A 89 -0.83 -23.69 4.59
N VAL A 90 -1.45 -24.35 3.61
CA VAL A 90 -2.55 -23.74 2.87
C VAL A 90 -3.76 -23.44 3.74
N ASP A 91 -3.93 -24.20 4.84
CA ASP A 91 -5.04 -24.06 5.80
C ASP A 91 -4.66 -23.33 7.11
N THR A 92 -3.46 -22.73 7.18
CA THR A 92 -3.05 -22.00 8.39
C THR A 92 -3.96 -20.81 8.66
N TYR A 93 -4.45 -20.71 9.89
CA TYR A 93 -5.20 -19.55 10.42
C TYR A 93 -4.33 -18.72 11.36
N ALA A 94 -4.64 -17.44 11.45
CA ALA A 94 -4.08 -16.53 12.45
C ALA A 94 -5.08 -16.29 13.60
N ASN A 95 -4.58 -16.34 14.83
CA ASN A 95 -5.34 -16.03 16.03
C ASN A 95 -5.38 -14.50 16.24
N TYR A 96 -6.51 -13.89 15.91
CA TYR A 96 -6.69 -12.44 15.98
C TYR A 96 -6.56 -11.91 17.41
N THR A 97 -7.07 -12.65 18.40
CA THR A 97 -6.97 -12.27 19.81
C THR A 97 -5.52 -12.17 20.23
N ARG A 98 -4.68 -13.16 19.88
CA ARG A 98 -3.24 -13.14 20.18
C ARG A 98 -2.53 -11.96 19.51
N LEU A 99 -2.77 -11.76 18.22
CA LEU A 99 -2.19 -10.64 17.47
C LEU A 99 -2.55 -9.28 18.11
N VAL A 100 -3.82 -9.09 18.46
CA VAL A 100 -4.31 -7.85 19.06
C VAL A 100 -3.77 -7.69 20.49
N GLU A 101 -3.90 -8.66 21.36
CA GLU A 101 -3.47 -8.55 22.77
C GLU A 101 -1.96 -8.35 22.91
N THR A 102 -1.16 -8.99 22.06
CA THR A 102 0.30 -8.86 22.12
C THR A 102 0.77 -7.52 21.57
N CYS A 103 0.27 -7.09 20.41
CA CYS A 103 0.70 -5.83 19.79
C CYS A 103 0.05 -4.58 20.41
N ARG A 104 -1.18 -4.68 20.90
CA ARG A 104 -1.93 -3.55 21.47
C ARG A 104 -1.87 -3.49 22.99
N GLY A 105 -2.01 -4.66 23.62
CA GLY A 105 -2.46 -4.77 25.01
C GLY A 105 -3.99 -4.88 25.13
N SER A 106 -4.45 -4.83 26.38
CA SER A 106 -5.89 -4.93 26.69
C SER A 106 -6.69 -3.76 26.09
N LEU A 107 -8.00 -3.96 25.87
CA LEU A 107 -8.90 -2.89 25.38
C LEU A 107 -8.84 -1.61 26.23
N ASN A 108 -8.58 -1.73 27.54
CA ASN A 108 -8.55 -0.61 28.48
C ASN A 108 -7.15 -0.04 28.71
N GLY A 109 -6.11 -0.86 28.58
CA GLY A 109 -4.73 -0.48 28.90
C GLY A 109 -3.99 0.13 27.71
N LEU A 110 -4.23 -0.37 26.49
CA LEU A 110 -3.57 0.07 25.25
C LEU A 110 -2.05 0.27 25.41
N GLU A 111 -1.44 -0.47 26.33
CA GLU A 111 -0.13 -0.15 26.89
C GLU A 111 1.01 -0.54 25.96
N LYS A 112 0.75 -1.42 24.98
CA LYS A 112 1.75 -1.95 24.05
C LYS A 112 1.67 -1.35 22.66
N MET A 113 0.55 -0.72 22.29
CA MET A 113 0.32 -0.20 20.94
C MET A 113 1.37 0.82 20.46
N ARG A 114 2.08 1.44 21.41
CA ARG A 114 3.15 2.41 21.14
C ARG A 114 4.52 1.76 20.94
N ASN A 115 4.70 0.52 21.38
CA ASN A 115 5.94 -0.26 21.26
C ASN A 115 5.92 -1.08 19.96
N VAL A 116 5.99 -0.39 18.81
CA VAL A 116 5.85 -1.02 17.49
C VAL A 116 6.97 -2.03 17.21
N TYR A 117 8.19 -1.78 17.71
CA TYR A 117 9.30 -2.73 17.60
C TYR A 117 8.97 -4.07 18.25
N ASP A 118 8.45 -4.07 19.49
CA ASP A 118 8.11 -5.30 20.21
C ASP A 118 7.01 -6.10 19.49
N CYS A 119 6.06 -5.40 18.86
CA CYS A 119 5.07 -6.04 17.99
C CYS A 119 5.75 -6.71 16.79
N LEU A 120 6.64 -6.02 16.05
CA LEU A 120 7.35 -6.62 14.91
C LEU A 120 8.24 -7.79 15.31
N ASP A 121 8.89 -7.71 16.46
CA ASP A 121 9.69 -8.80 17.02
C ASP A 121 8.82 -10.03 17.31
N TYR A 122 7.66 -9.83 17.96
CA TYR A 122 6.67 -10.88 18.15
C TYR A 122 6.19 -11.50 16.83
N LEU A 123 5.84 -10.66 15.86
CA LEU A 123 5.40 -11.11 14.54
C LEU A 123 6.48 -11.90 13.79
N THR A 124 7.75 -11.65 14.08
CA THR A 124 8.89 -12.33 13.44
C THR A 124 9.22 -13.65 14.11
N HIS A 125 9.25 -13.69 15.45
CA HIS A 125 9.86 -14.81 16.19
C HIS A 125 8.86 -15.75 16.87
N HIS A 126 7.56 -15.41 16.88
CA HIS A 126 6.53 -16.15 17.61
C HIS A 126 5.35 -16.56 16.72
N GLU A 127 5.63 -16.94 15.46
CA GLU A 127 4.60 -17.41 14.53
C GLU A 127 3.82 -18.61 15.09
N ASP A 128 4.46 -19.47 15.88
CA ASP A 128 3.87 -20.64 16.52
C ASP A 128 2.84 -20.31 17.61
N ASP A 129 2.85 -19.10 18.17
CA ASP A 129 1.85 -18.65 19.15
C ASP A 129 0.54 -18.17 18.50
N TYR A 130 0.61 -17.60 17.29
CA TYR A 130 -0.56 -17.04 16.62
C TYR A 130 -0.97 -17.77 15.34
N PHE A 131 -0.14 -18.64 14.77
CA PHE A 131 -0.55 -19.52 13.68
C PHE A 131 -0.95 -20.90 14.18
N PHE A 132 -2.07 -21.39 13.67
CA PHE A 132 -2.55 -22.73 13.98
C PHE A 132 -3.27 -23.35 12.78
N LEU A 133 -3.36 -24.68 12.78
CA LEU A 133 -4.18 -25.43 11.83
C LEU A 133 -5.53 -25.73 12.47
N PRO A 134 -6.66 -25.34 11.86
CA PRO A 134 -7.97 -25.68 12.36
C PRO A 134 -8.23 -27.19 12.21
N GLU A 135 -9.08 -27.74 13.08
CA GLU A 135 -9.53 -29.14 12.96
C GLU A 135 -10.28 -29.38 11.64
N ASN A 136 -11.14 -28.43 11.27
CA ASN A 136 -11.87 -28.43 10.00
C ASN A 136 -11.10 -27.58 8.97
N ARG A 137 -10.30 -28.26 8.15
CA ARG A 137 -9.47 -27.62 7.14
C ARG A 137 -10.28 -27.15 5.92
N PRO A 138 -10.17 -25.87 5.50
CA PRO A 138 -10.83 -25.37 4.28
C PRO A 138 -10.50 -26.19 3.03
N SER A 139 -9.23 -26.57 2.84
CA SER A 139 -8.80 -27.35 1.69
C SER A 139 -9.46 -28.73 1.60
N ALA A 140 -9.90 -29.30 2.73
CA ALA A 140 -10.61 -30.58 2.75
C ALA A 140 -12.12 -30.43 2.42
N ALA A 141 -12.68 -29.23 2.61
CA ALA A 141 -14.09 -28.94 2.37
C ALA A 141 -14.38 -28.56 0.90
N ASP A 142 -13.40 -28.03 0.17
CA ASP A 142 -13.55 -27.62 -1.23
C ASP A 142 -12.62 -28.43 -2.16
N PRO A 143 -13.15 -29.35 -2.99
CA PRO A 143 -12.36 -30.12 -3.95
C PRO A 143 -11.68 -29.28 -5.05
N SER A 144 -12.08 -28.01 -5.23
CA SER A 144 -11.45 -27.07 -6.14
C SER A 144 -10.20 -26.40 -5.57
N TYR A 145 -9.93 -26.63 -4.27
CA TYR A 145 -8.73 -26.21 -3.56
C TYR A 145 -7.55 -27.12 -3.97
N LYS A 146 -6.94 -26.80 -5.11
CA LYS A 146 -5.84 -27.59 -5.66
C LYS A 146 -4.58 -27.47 -4.79
N SER A 147 -3.83 -28.56 -4.65
CA SER A 147 -2.49 -28.55 -4.09
C SER A 147 -1.57 -27.63 -4.90
N ILE A 148 -0.50 -27.15 -4.25
CA ILE A 148 0.51 -26.24 -4.82
C ILE A 148 1.05 -26.79 -6.16
N GLU A 149 1.10 -28.11 -6.33
CA GLU A 149 1.61 -28.75 -7.54
C GLU A 149 0.63 -28.79 -8.73
N ASP A 150 -0.69 -28.68 -8.53
CA ASP A 150 -1.70 -28.91 -9.59
C ASP A 150 -2.56 -27.68 -9.94
N ALA A 151 -2.33 -26.55 -9.27
CA ALA A 151 -3.18 -25.38 -9.35
C ALA A 151 -3.07 -24.58 -10.68
N ALA A 152 -3.81 -25.02 -11.69
CA ALA A 152 -4.35 -24.11 -12.71
C ALA A 152 -5.51 -23.29 -12.11
N PRO A 153 -5.61 -21.98 -12.39
CA PRO A 153 -6.51 -21.06 -11.70
C PRO A 153 -8.00 -21.42 -11.85
N HIS A 154 -8.72 -21.47 -10.71
CA HIS A 154 -10.18 -21.65 -10.61
C HIS A 154 -10.89 -20.29 -10.30
N PRO A 155 -12.19 -20.08 -10.66
CA PRO A 155 -12.85 -18.77 -10.62
C PRO A 155 -13.28 -18.17 -9.26
N HIS A 156 -12.91 -18.76 -8.11
CA HIS A 156 -13.38 -18.30 -6.80
C HIS A 156 -12.25 -17.73 -5.92
N THR A 157 -12.19 -16.39 -5.90
CA THR A 157 -11.81 -15.38 -4.87
C THR A 157 -10.65 -15.60 -3.88
N ILE A 158 -9.73 -14.60 -3.84
CA ILE A 158 -9.52 -13.61 -2.74
C ILE A 158 -8.47 -12.55 -3.20
N SER A 159 -8.91 -11.28 -3.26
CA SER A 159 -8.21 -9.97 -3.10
C SER A 159 -8.77 -8.91 -4.08
N GLU A 160 -9.34 -7.82 -3.54
CA GLU A 160 -10.10 -6.84 -4.34
C GLU A 160 -9.69 -5.41 -4.04
N ILE A 161 -9.19 -4.68 -5.04
CA ILE A 161 -8.59 -3.34 -4.87
C ILE A 161 -9.22 -2.34 -5.82
N ALA A 162 -9.55 -1.16 -5.29
CA ALA A 162 -10.13 -0.05 -6.05
C ALA A 162 -9.29 1.24 -5.99
N LEU A 163 -9.49 2.06 -7.03
CA LEU A 163 -8.64 3.16 -7.52
C LEU A 163 -8.15 4.24 -6.54
N ALA A 164 -6.95 4.73 -6.87
CA ALA A 164 -6.52 6.12 -6.72
C ALA A 164 -5.66 6.53 -7.96
N PRO A 165 -5.33 7.82 -8.18
CA PRO A 165 -4.93 8.36 -9.48
C PRO A 165 -3.60 7.77 -9.99
N PHE A 166 -3.53 7.59 -11.31
CA PHE A 166 -2.48 6.86 -12.03
C PHE A 166 -1.07 7.44 -11.81
N ASN A 167 -0.36 6.93 -10.79
CA ASN A 167 1.09 6.77 -10.89
C ASN A 167 1.39 5.27 -11.13
N PHE A 168 1.91 4.99 -12.31
CA PHE A 168 2.18 3.63 -12.76
C PHE A 168 3.24 2.90 -11.91
N ILE A 169 4.17 3.64 -11.31
CA ILE A 169 5.29 3.09 -10.53
C ILE A 169 4.78 2.45 -9.24
N ILE A 170 3.88 3.15 -8.55
CA ILE A 170 3.29 2.66 -7.31
C ILE A 170 2.38 1.46 -7.60
N LEU A 171 1.60 1.52 -8.68
CA LEU A 171 0.84 0.36 -9.16
C LEU A 171 1.76 -0.84 -9.46
N GLU A 172 2.88 -0.62 -10.14
CA GLU A 172 3.83 -1.68 -10.44
C GLU A 172 4.48 -2.25 -9.17
N LEU A 173 4.83 -1.41 -8.20
CA LEU A 173 5.31 -1.84 -6.90
C LEU A 173 4.27 -2.71 -6.18
N PHE A 174 3.02 -2.26 -6.16
CA PHE A 174 1.89 -2.98 -5.58
C PHE A 174 1.75 -4.39 -6.19
N VAL A 175 1.60 -4.46 -7.53
CA VAL A 175 1.34 -5.72 -8.25
C VAL A 175 2.51 -6.68 -8.09
N LYS A 176 3.75 -6.20 -8.23
CA LYS A 176 4.93 -7.06 -8.09
C LYS A 176 5.14 -7.52 -6.64
N ALA A 177 4.86 -6.67 -5.64
CA ALA A 177 4.92 -7.08 -4.23
C ALA A 177 3.86 -8.15 -3.89
N TYR A 178 2.65 -8.01 -4.44
CA TYR A 178 1.61 -9.04 -4.37
C TYR A 178 2.11 -10.36 -4.95
N LEU A 179 2.63 -10.35 -6.18
CA LEU A 179 3.14 -11.54 -6.86
C LEU A 179 4.35 -12.17 -6.15
N TYR A 180 5.17 -11.35 -5.50
CA TYR A 180 6.35 -11.77 -4.76
C TYR A 180 6.00 -12.47 -3.45
N THR A 181 4.92 -12.05 -2.77
CA THR A 181 4.61 -12.50 -1.41
C THR A 181 3.44 -13.49 -1.31
N GLN A 182 2.41 -13.33 -2.15
CA GLN A 182 1.18 -14.13 -2.05
C GLN A 182 1.31 -15.50 -2.72
N ASN A 183 0.50 -16.45 -2.26
CA ASN A 183 0.36 -17.76 -2.91
C ASN A 183 -0.60 -17.65 -4.11
N ILE A 184 -0.04 -17.36 -5.29
CA ILE A 184 -0.80 -17.04 -6.53
C ILE A 184 -1.84 -18.07 -6.94
N PRO A 185 -1.58 -19.39 -6.85
CA PRO A 185 -2.62 -20.41 -6.96
C PRO A 185 -3.93 -20.09 -6.19
N CYS A 186 -3.78 -19.62 -4.95
CA CYS A 186 -4.86 -19.41 -3.98
C CYS A 186 -5.32 -17.95 -3.85
N SER A 187 -4.79 -17.03 -4.67
CA SER A 187 -5.09 -15.61 -4.58
C SER A 187 -5.46 -15.04 -5.95
N ARG A 188 -6.32 -14.01 -5.97
CA ARG A 188 -6.72 -13.31 -7.20
C ARG A 188 -6.70 -11.83 -6.97
N LEU A 189 -5.95 -11.05 -7.75
CA LEU A 189 -5.89 -9.60 -7.61
C LEU A 189 -6.90 -8.92 -8.54
N HIS A 190 -7.93 -8.30 -7.99
CA HIS A 190 -8.84 -7.46 -8.77
C HIS A 190 -8.40 -5.99 -8.70
N ILE A 191 -8.31 -5.32 -9.85
CA ILE A 191 -8.14 -3.87 -9.96
C ILE A 191 -9.45 -3.28 -10.51
N TRP A 192 -10.20 -2.62 -9.64
CA TRP A 192 -11.40 -1.87 -9.99
C TRP A 192 -11.02 -0.52 -10.60
N LEU A 193 -11.64 -0.15 -11.71
CA LEU A 193 -11.39 1.07 -12.48
C LEU A 193 -12.65 1.94 -12.59
N GLU A 194 -12.57 3.22 -12.27
CA GLU A 194 -13.71 4.15 -12.27
C GLU A 194 -14.32 4.16 -13.66
N SER A 195 -15.63 3.92 -13.76
CA SER A 195 -16.33 3.83 -15.04
C SER A 195 -17.59 4.70 -15.12
N ASP A 196 -17.86 5.53 -14.11
CA ASP A 196 -18.95 6.51 -14.14
C ASP A 196 -18.54 7.75 -14.95
N GLY A 197 -17.32 8.26 -14.73
CA GLY A 197 -16.66 9.30 -15.51
C GLY A 197 -15.87 8.76 -16.70
N PHE A 198 -15.38 7.52 -16.64
CA PHE A 198 -14.58 6.89 -17.70
C PHE A 198 -15.20 5.57 -18.20
N PRO A 199 -16.26 5.59 -19.03
CA PRO A 199 -16.98 4.38 -19.44
C PRO A 199 -16.14 3.29 -20.11
N ASN A 200 -14.99 3.64 -20.68
CA ASN A 200 -14.05 2.72 -21.34
C ASN A 200 -12.81 2.42 -20.48
N ALA A 201 -12.82 2.66 -19.17
CA ALA A 201 -11.62 2.57 -18.33
C ALA A 201 -10.88 1.22 -18.43
N VAL A 202 -11.59 0.09 -18.47
CA VAL A 202 -10.96 -1.23 -18.67
C VAL A 202 -10.36 -1.35 -20.08
N PRO A 203 -11.11 -1.15 -21.19
CA PRO A 203 -10.52 -1.13 -22.53
C PRO A 203 -9.35 -0.17 -22.72
N ASP A 204 -9.38 0.99 -22.07
CA ASP A 204 -8.35 2.02 -22.18
C ASP A 204 -7.10 1.59 -21.40
N MET A 205 -7.26 1.04 -20.18
CA MET A 205 -6.16 0.44 -19.41
C MET A 205 -5.50 -0.72 -20.17
N MET A 206 -6.28 -1.57 -20.84
CA MET A 206 -5.74 -2.68 -21.64
C MET A 206 -4.92 -2.23 -22.85
N LYS A 207 -5.08 -0.97 -23.30
CA LYS A 207 -4.31 -0.37 -24.40
C LYS A 207 -3.18 0.52 -23.91
N ASP A 208 -3.10 0.77 -22.61
CA ASP A 208 -2.13 1.69 -22.04
C ASP A 208 -0.70 1.12 -22.20
N PRO A 209 0.23 1.87 -22.80
CA PRO A 209 1.60 1.39 -23.03
C PRO A 209 2.36 1.05 -21.75
N LEU A 210 2.07 1.74 -20.65
CA LEU A 210 2.70 1.45 -19.36
C LEU A 210 2.12 0.15 -18.79
N PHE A 211 0.80 -0.04 -18.88
CA PHE A 211 0.13 -1.26 -18.41
C PHE A 211 0.42 -2.50 -19.25
N ALA A 212 0.91 -2.34 -20.49
CA ALA A 212 1.25 -3.42 -21.39
C ALA A 212 2.12 -4.53 -20.74
N LYS A 213 2.99 -4.16 -19.78
CA LYS A 213 3.84 -5.09 -19.03
C LYS A 213 3.08 -6.12 -18.17
N PHE A 214 1.82 -5.86 -17.83
CA PHE A 214 0.97 -6.73 -17.01
C PHE A 214 -0.07 -7.52 -17.81
N LEU A 215 -0.19 -7.28 -19.13
CA LEU A 215 -1.14 -8.02 -19.97
C LEU A 215 -0.98 -9.54 -19.89
N PRO A 216 0.23 -10.12 -19.84
CA PRO A 216 0.38 -11.57 -19.67
C PRO A 216 -0.24 -12.11 -18.37
N LEU A 217 -0.28 -11.30 -17.30
CA LEU A 217 -0.92 -11.67 -16.03
C LEU A 217 -2.44 -11.59 -16.11
N VAL A 218 -2.96 -10.65 -16.91
CA VAL A 218 -4.41 -10.55 -17.20
C VAL A 218 -4.86 -11.76 -18.03
N GLU A 219 -4.09 -12.13 -19.04
CA GLU A 219 -4.36 -13.29 -19.90
C GLU A 219 -4.35 -14.61 -19.10
N ARG A 220 -3.40 -14.76 -18.17
CA ARG A 220 -3.33 -15.92 -17.28
C ARG A 220 -4.41 -15.93 -16.19
N GLY A 221 -4.94 -14.77 -15.83
CA GLY A 221 -5.98 -14.60 -14.82
C GLY A 221 -5.46 -14.33 -13.39
N ASP A 222 -4.18 -13.99 -13.22
CA ASP A 222 -3.66 -13.55 -11.92
C ASP A 222 -4.16 -12.15 -11.55
N LEU A 223 -4.35 -11.33 -12.59
CA LEU A 223 -4.84 -9.95 -12.51
C LEU A 223 -6.18 -9.83 -13.22
N VAL A 224 -7.18 -9.29 -12.56
CA VAL A 224 -8.51 -9.08 -13.16
C VAL A 224 -8.85 -7.59 -13.10
N LEU A 225 -8.97 -6.96 -14.26
CA LEU A 225 -9.49 -5.61 -14.35
C LEU A 225 -11.02 -5.64 -14.26
N LYS A 226 -11.59 -4.78 -13.41
CA LYS A 226 -13.03 -4.64 -13.22
C LYS A 226 -13.45 -3.21 -13.44
N ALA A 227 -14.53 -2.99 -14.19
CA ALA A 227 -15.16 -1.68 -14.27
C ALA A 227 -15.97 -1.43 -13.00
N TRP A 228 -15.74 -0.30 -12.34
CA TRP A 228 -16.50 0.14 -11.18
C TRP A 228 -17.48 1.26 -11.56
N LYS A 229 -18.77 0.95 -11.43
CA LYS A 229 -19.85 1.93 -11.49
C LYS A 229 -20.52 1.97 -10.15
N PHE A 230 -20.62 3.15 -9.55
CA PHE A 230 -21.18 3.29 -8.23
C PHE A 230 -22.65 2.84 -8.25
N PRO A 231 -23.02 1.80 -7.48
CA PRO A 231 -24.33 1.17 -7.64
C PRO A 231 -25.44 2.07 -7.09
N ARG A 232 -26.53 2.23 -7.86
CA ARG A 232 -27.74 2.91 -7.36
C ARG A 232 -28.51 2.08 -6.32
N ARG A 233 -28.32 0.76 -6.35
CA ARG A 233 -28.93 -0.19 -5.42
C ARG A 233 -27.90 -1.19 -4.94
N ILE A 234 -27.84 -1.41 -3.63
CA ILE A 234 -26.93 -2.37 -3.00
C ILE A 234 -27.79 -3.44 -2.32
N PRO A 235 -27.63 -4.74 -2.65
CA PRO A 235 -28.38 -5.82 -2.03
C PRO A 235 -28.04 -5.93 -0.54
N LEU A 236 -29.01 -6.38 0.25
CA LEU A 236 -28.85 -6.75 1.66
C LEU A 236 -29.34 -8.18 1.88
N PRO A 237 -28.76 -8.93 2.84
CA PRO A 237 -29.26 -10.24 3.20
C PRO A 237 -30.69 -10.14 3.74
N LYS A 238 -31.50 -11.17 3.49
CA LYS A 238 -32.89 -11.20 3.97
C LYS A 238 -32.91 -11.11 5.49
N GLY A 239 -33.66 -10.16 6.04
CA GLY A 239 -33.75 -10.00 7.49
C GLY A 239 -32.63 -9.18 8.12
N ALA A 240 -31.68 -8.63 7.34
CA ALA A 240 -30.56 -7.81 7.84
C ALA A 240 -31.00 -6.63 8.73
N ILE A 241 -32.21 -6.09 8.51
CA ILE A 241 -32.80 -5.06 9.39
C ILE A 241 -33.29 -5.64 10.72
N ALA A 242 -33.99 -6.78 10.68
CA ALA A 242 -34.55 -7.39 11.88
C ALA A 242 -33.47 -7.99 12.78
N GLU A 243 -32.39 -8.50 12.18
CA GLU A 243 -31.22 -9.07 12.85
C GLU A 243 -30.27 -8.01 13.41
N ASP A 244 -30.54 -6.73 13.19
CA ASP A 244 -29.77 -5.62 13.74
C ASP A 244 -30.57 -4.88 14.83
N PRO A 245 -30.30 -5.17 16.12
CA PRO A 245 -30.99 -4.54 17.24
C PRO A 245 -30.70 -3.04 17.34
N ALA A 246 -29.49 -2.57 16.96
CA ALA A 246 -29.12 -1.17 17.01
C ALA A 246 -29.95 -0.37 16.00
N TYR A 247 -30.13 -0.94 14.80
CA TYR A 247 -30.95 -0.33 13.77
C TYR A 247 -32.43 -0.35 14.12
N THR A 248 -32.96 -1.49 14.59
CA THR A 248 -34.36 -1.61 15.02
C THR A 248 -34.69 -0.58 16.12
N LYS A 249 -33.82 -0.39 17.11
CA LYS A 249 -33.97 0.67 18.14
C LYS A 249 -34.00 2.07 17.54
N SER A 250 -33.16 2.35 16.54
CA SER A 250 -33.11 3.65 15.87
C SER A 250 -34.39 3.98 15.08
N LEU A 251 -35.06 2.96 14.53
CA LEU A 251 -36.36 3.10 13.87
C LEU A 251 -37.50 3.36 14.84
N VAL A 252 -37.48 2.72 16.02
CA VAL A 252 -38.54 2.91 17.05
C VAL A 252 -38.53 4.35 17.61
N GLY A 253 -37.35 4.98 17.71
CA GLY A 253 -37.21 6.38 18.15
C GLY A 253 -37.57 7.44 17.10
N ARG A 254 -37.58 7.06 15.81
CA ARG A 254 -38.06 7.89 14.69
C ARG A 254 -39.41 7.36 14.26
N GLY A 255 -40.45 7.68 15.02
CA GLY A 255 -41.82 7.17 14.82
C GLY A 255 -42.14 6.92 13.36
N SER A 256 -42.48 5.66 13.03
CA SER A 256 -42.85 5.13 11.71
C SER A 256 -42.67 6.12 10.56
N ILE A 257 -41.64 5.91 9.74
CA ILE A 257 -41.38 6.68 8.52
C ILE A 257 -42.72 7.01 7.85
N ARG A 258 -43.01 8.32 7.79
CA ARG A 258 -44.11 8.86 6.99
C ARG A 258 -44.05 8.14 5.64
N ARG A 259 -45.10 7.38 5.29
CA ARG A 259 -45.40 7.04 3.89
C ARG A 259 -45.06 8.26 3.07
N ALA A 260 -44.06 8.18 2.19
CA ALA A 260 -43.61 9.31 1.40
C ALA A 260 -44.84 9.91 0.70
N SER A 261 -45.33 11.03 1.24
CA SER A 261 -46.47 11.75 0.71
C SER A 261 -45.96 12.48 -0.53
N GLY A 262 -46.06 11.80 -1.67
CA GLY A 262 -45.56 12.29 -2.94
C GLY A 262 -44.88 11.22 -3.81
N ALA A 263 -45.14 9.93 -3.60
CA ALA A 263 -44.71 8.90 -4.53
C ALA A 263 -45.37 9.12 -5.90
N THR A 264 -44.63 9.74 -6.82
CA THR A 264 -44.72 9.40 -8.23
C THR A 264 -44.65 7.88 -8.33
N LYS A 265 -45.67 7.30 -8.97
CA LYS A 265 -45.90 5.84 -9.09
C LYS A 265 -44.60 5.10 -9.45
N SER A 266 -43.92 4.54 -8.46
CA SER A 266 -43.05 3.37 -8.65
C SER A 266 -43.94 2.11 -8.73
N PRO A 267 -43.49 1.02 -9.37
CA PRO A 267 -44.35 -0.13 -9.63
C PRO A 267 -44.87 -0.72 -8.30
N LYS A 268 -46.05 -1.34 -8.33
CA LYS A 268 -46.84 -1.82 -7.18
C LYS A 268 -46.16 -2.85 -6.24
N THR A 269 -44.85 -3.08 -6.36
CA THR A 269 -44.11 -4.25 -5.86
C THR A 269 -42.98 -3.91 -4.87
N GLU A 270 -42.81 -2.64 -4.48
CA GLU A 270 -41.73 -2.20 -3.58
C GLU A 270 -42.25 -1.50 -2.31
N VAL A 271 -41.77 -1.95 -1.15
CA VAL A 271 -42.14 -1.41 0.16
C VAL A 271 -40.90 -0.81 0.84
N TYR A 272 -40.94 0.49 1.13
CA TYR A 272 -39.92 1.15 1.96
C TYR A 272 -40.08 0.70 3.41
N ILE A 273 -39.05 0.06 3.95
CA ILE A 273 -39.06 -0.47 5.32
C ILE A 273 -38.19 0.35 6.28
N ALA A 274 -37.25 1.13 5.75
CA ALA A 274 -36.36 1.98 6.54
C ALA A 274 -35.75 3.12 5.71
N ASP A 275 -34.93 3.98 6.33
CA ASP A 275 -34.23 5.10 5.67
C ASP A 275 -33.34 4.59 4.53
N GLY A 276 -33.80 4.75 3.30
CA GLY A 276 -33.10 4.27 2.10
C GLY A 276 -33.14 2.76 1.88
N VAL A 277 -33.97 2.00 2.62
CA VAL A 277 -34.10 0.54 2.45
C VAL A 277 -35.47 0.17 1.89
N VAL A 278 -35.45 -0.60 0.81
CA VAL A 278 -36.64 -1.12 0.13
C VAL A 278 -36.64 -2.64 0.21
N ARG A 279 -37.81 -3.21 0.51
CA ARG A 279 -38.10 -4.63 0.36
C ARG A 279 -38.99 -4.83 -0.86
N VAL A 280 -38.57 -5.71 -1.75
CA VAL A 280 -39.35 -6.13 -2.93
C VAL A 280 -40.21 -7.36 -2.59
N GLU A 281 -41.16 -7.72 -3.45
CA GLU A 281 -42.11 -8.83 -3.22
C GLU A 281 -41.45 -10.19 -2.91
N ASP A 282 -40.26 -10.47 -3.44
CA ASP A 282 -39.52 -11.72 -3.19
C ASP A 282 -38.84 -11.79 -1.79
N GLY A 283 -39.02 -10.73 -1.00
CA GLY A 283 -38.46 -10.58 0.34
C GLY A 283 -36.99 -10.14 0.38
N SER A 284 -36.35 -9.88 -0.76
CA SER A 284 -35.01 -9.29 -0.80
C SER A 284 -35.04 -7.83 -0.40
N GLU A 285 -33.99 -7.43 0.33
CA GLU A 285 -33.81 -6.08 0.86
C GLU A 285 -32.72 -5.37 0.07
N TRP A 286 -32.92 -4.07 -0.18
CA TRP A 286 -32.03 -3.27 -1.00
C TRP A 286 -31.84 -1.90 -0.39
N LEU A 287 -30.60 -1.44 -0.30
CA LEU A 287 -30.30 -0.03 -0.10
C LEU A 287 -30.45 0.71 -1.43
N VAL A 288 -31.18 1.82 -1.43
CA VAL A 288 -31.43 2.65 -2.60
C VAL A 288 -30.82 4.03 -2.37
N LEU A 289 -29.91 4.42 -3.26
CA LEU A 289 -29.21 5.70 -3.22
C LEU A 289 -29.95 6.74 -4.05
N THR A 290 -30.04 7.97 -3.54
CA THR A 290 -30.65 9.10 -4.24
C THR A 290 -29.63 9.85 -5.10
N GLU A 291 -30.08 10.52 -6.16
CA GLU A 291 -29.19 11.31 -7.05
C GLU A 291 -28.40 12.39 -6.33
N ARG A 292 -28.97 13.01 -5.29
CA ARG A 292 -28.25 14.00 -4.45
C ARG A 292 -27.13 13.40 -3.62
N GLN A 293 -27.21 12.12 -3.29
CA GLN A 293 -26.13 11.42 -2.62
C GLN A 293 -24.99 11.11 -3.62
N MET A 294 -25.25 11.08 -4.93
CA MET A 294 -24.27 10.66 -5.94
C MET A 294 -23.32 11.77 -6.46
N THR A 295 -23.21 12.92 -5.78
CA THR A 295 -22.29 14.01 -6.17
C THR A 295 -21.04 14.01 -5.27
N PHE A 296 -19.83 13.77 -5.82
CA PHE A 296 -18.69 13.37 -4.98
C PHE A 296 -17.35 14.09 -5.22
N LEU A 297 -16.53 14.09 -4.17
CA LEU A 297 -15.08 14.26 -4.22
C LEU A 297 -14.40 12.87 -4.30
N PRO A 298 -13.32 12.67 -5.10
CA PRO A 298 -12.72 11.36 -5.34
C PRO A 298 -12.34 10.56 -4.08
N VAL A 299 -11.79 11.20 -3.04
CA VAL A 299 -11.39 10.55 -1.78
C VAL A 299 -12.60 9.99 -1.02
N ALA A 300 -13.73 10.71 -1.03
CA ALA A 300 -14.95 10.22 -0.40
C ALA A 300 -15.55 9.04 -1.18
N VAL A 301 -15.29 8.96 -2.49
CA VAL A 301 -15.70 7.83 -3.32
C VAL A 301 -14.91 6.59 -2.97
N SER A 302 -13.57 6.66 -2.87
CA SER A 302 -12.74 5.48 -2.54
C SER A 302 -13.09 4.90 -1.16
N ASP A 303 -13.40 5.75 -0.18
CA ASP A 303 -13.94 5.32 1.11
C ASP A 303 -15.27 4.57 0.95
N ALA A 304 -16.20 5.05 0.12
CA ALA A 304 -17.43 4.31 -0.12
C ALA A 304 -17.20 3.00 -0.88
N VAL A 305 -16.34 3.01 -1.90
CA VAL A 305 -16.07 1.84 -2.76
C VAL A 305 -15.59 0.66 -1.93
N ARG A 306 -14.60 0.83 -1.05
CA ARG A 306 -14.04 -0.29 -0.28
C ARG A 306 -15.08 -1.02 0.58
N PHE A 307 -16.00 -0.30 1.23
CA PHE A 307 -17.07 -0.95 2.01
C PHE A 307 -18.09 -1.66 1.12
N VAL A 308 -18.48 -1.04 -0.01
CA VAL A 308 -19.49 -1.62 -0.91
C VAL A 308 -18.92 -2.84 -1.65
N VAL A 309 -17.70 -2.76 -2.17
CA VAL A 309 -16.99 -3.86 -2.83
C VAL A 309 -16.87 -5.05 -1.88
N LEU A 310 -16.33 -4.84 -0.68
CA LEU A 310 -16.18 -5.92 0.29
C LEU A 310 -17.51 -6.47 0.80
N HIS A 311 -18.56 -5.66 0.88
CA HIS A 311 -19.89 -6.18 1.19
C HIS A 311 -20.42 -7.11 0.08
N LEU A 312 -20.14 -6.81 -1.18
CA LEU A 312 -20.61 -7.60 -2.32
C LEU A 312 -19.80 -8.87 -2.57
N TYR A 313 -18.48 -8.79 -2.42
CA TYR A 313 -17.56 -9.83 -2.87
C TYR A 313 -16.65 -10.39 -1.77
N GLY A 314 -16.54 -9.69 -0.65
CA GLY A 314 -15.68 -10.08 0.47
C GLY A 314 -14.20 -9.96 0.14
N GLY A 315 -13.36 -10.60 0.97
CA GLY A 315 -11.91 -10.56 0.83
C GLY A 315 -11.30 -9.37 1.53
N VAL A 316 -10.24 -8.81 0.95
CA VAL A 316 -9.48 -7.68 1.50
C VAL A 316 -9.33 -6.59 0.46
N TYR A 317 -9.56 -5.37 0.90
CA TYR A 317 -9.24 -4.13 0.22
C TYR A 317 -7.91 -3.59 0.73
N MET A 318 -7.10 -3.08 -0.20
CA MET A 318 -5.86 -2.38 0.10
C MET A 318 -5.80 -1.08 -0.71
N ASP A 319 -5.32 0.01 -0.12
CA ASP A 319 -4.96 1.21 -0.88
C ASP A 319 -3.82 0.84 -1.85
N MET A 320 -3.80 1.47 -3.03
CA MET A 320 -2.87 1.09 -4.10
C MET A 320 -1.39 1.37 -3.76
N ASP A 321 -1.14 2.20 -2.75
CA ASP A 321 0.18 2.55 -2.24
C ASP A 321 0.58 1.72 -1.00
N VAL A 322 0.04 0.51 -0.88
CA VAL A 322 0.46 -0.52 0.07
C VAL A 322 1.41 -1.52 -0.59
N MET A 323 2.61 -1.71 -0.03
CA MET A 323 3.53 -2.75 -0.46
C MET A 323 3.39 -3.97 0.45
N LEU A 324 2.97 -5.11 -0.11
CA LEU A 324 2.86 -6.37 0.65
C LEU A 324 4.24 -6.94 0.96
N LEU A 325 4.39 -7.44 2.18
CA LEU A 325 5.63 -8.00 2.74
C LEU A 325 5.52 -9.49 3.09
N ARG A 326 4.28 -10.00 3.24
CA ARG A 326 4.01 -11.35 3.75
C ARG A 326 2.72 -11.94 3.18
N ASP A 327 2.61 -13.27 3.20
CA ASP A 327 1.39 -14.02 2.87
C ASP A 327 0.22 -13.59 3.77
N MET A 328 -0.84 -13.06 3.16
CA MET A 328 -2.03 -12.58 3.86
C MET A 328 -3.01 -13.71 4.20
N ARG A 329 -2.89 -14.90 3.59
CA ARG A 329 -3.88 -15.98 3.75
C ARG A 329 -4.17 -16.35 5.21
N PRO A 330 -3.18 -16.42 6.14
CA PRO A 330 -3.49 -16.71 7.53
C PRO A 330 -4.46 -15.72 8.17
N LEU A 331 -4.46 -14.45 7.74
CA LEU A 331 -5.45 -13.47 8.17
C LEU A 331 -6.78 -13.68 7.45
N LEU A 332 -6.78 -14.01 6.15
CA LEU A 332 -7.99 -14.00 5.31
C LEU A 332 -8.79 -15.30 5.28
N LEU A 333 -8.19 -16.43 5.68
CA LEU A 333 -8.88 -17.73 5.69
C LEU A 333 -9.71 -17.98 6.95
N THR A 334 -9.49 -17.18 8.00
CA THR A 334 -10.30 -17.22 9.22
C THR A 334 -11.78 -17.00 8.85
N PRO A 335 -12.73 -17.84 9.31
CA PRO A 335 -14.14 -17.76 8.90
C PRO A 335 -14.78 -16.38 9.07
N ASP A 336 -14.39 -15.65 10.11
CA ASP A 336 -14.83 -14.29 10.40
C ASP A 336 -13.67 -13.28 10.26
N HIS A 337 -13.00 -13.29 9.10
CA HIS A 337 -11.86 -12.40 8.79
C HIS A 337 -12.21 -10.91 8.61
N ASN A 338 -13.06 -10.37 9.48
CA ASN A 338 -13.46 -8.98 9.49
C ASN A 338 -12.46 -8.16 10.31
N PHE A 339 -11.63 -7.37 9.64
CA PHE A 339 -10.64 -6.52 10.31
C PHE A 339 -10.33 -5.25 9.54
N ALA A 340 -9.75 -4.29 10.24
CA ALA A 340 -9.11 -3.14 9.63
C ALA A 340 -7.96 -2.63 10.49
N GLU A 341 -7.07 -1.88 9.86
CA GLU A 341 -5.94 -1.24 10.51
C GLU A 341 -6.40 -0.20 11.55
N ARG A 342 -5.65 -0.03 12.64
CA ARG A 342 -5.77 1.12 13.54
C ARG A 342 -5.25 2.37 12.86
N TRP A 343 -5.89 3.51 13.11
CA TRP A 343 -5.33 4.80 12.76
C TRP A 343 -4.14 5.12 13.67
N ALA A 344 -2.93 4.72 13.28
CA ALA A 344 -1.68 4.97 14.00
C ALA A 344 -1.77 4.66 15.51
N VAL A 345 -1.28 5.59 16.36
CA VAL A 345 -1.34 5.46 17.82
C VAL A 345 -2.62 6.05 18.47
N HIS A 346 -3.70 6.21 17.71
CA HIS A 346 -4.92 6.78 18.28
C HIS A 346 -5.60 5.78 19.23
N SER A 347 -5.85 6.24 20.47
CA SER A 347 -6.34 5.39 21.56
C SER A 347 -7.83 5.08 21.49
N HIS A 348 -8.61 5.77 20.67
CA HIS A 348 -10.05 5.54 20.64
C HIS A 348 -10.37 4.20 19.94
N PRO A 349 -11.19 3.30 20.54
CA PRO A 349 -11.54 1.99 19.94
C PRO A 349 -12.29 2.02 18.61
N GLY A 350 -12.63 3.22 18.13
CA GLY A 350 -13.30 3.46 16.84
C GLY A 350 -12.45 4.26 15.85
N ASP A 351 -11.18 4.54 16.15
CA ASP A 351 -10.27 5.22 15.22
C ASP A 351 -9.59 4.17 14.31
N TYR A 352 -10.39 3.58 13.40
CA TYR A 352 -9.90 2.69 12.34
C TYR A 352 -9.34 3.50 11.18
N ASN A 353 -8.29 2.97 10.56
CA ASN A 353 -7.90 3.21 9.19
C ASN A 353 -8.38 2.04 8.31
N THR A 354 -8.65 2.26 7.03
CA THR A 354 -9.15 1.22 6.11
C THR A 354 -8.34 1.12 4.83
N ALA A 355 -7.09 1.60 4.86
CA ALA A 355 -6.10 1.39 3.82
C ALA A 355 -5.78 -0.10 3.70
N VAL A 356 -5.90 -0.87 4.78
CA VAL A 356 -6.06 -2.32 4.73
C VAL A 356 -7.32 -2.69 5.50
N MET A 357 -8.31 -3.26 4.82
CA MET A 357 -9.59 -3.66 5.43
C MET A 357 -10.08 -4.96 4.79
N SER A 358 -10.54 -5.88 5.62
CA SER A 358 -11.14 -7.15 5.21
C SER A 358 -12.54 -7.28 5.78
N LEU A 359 -13.47 -7.77 4.97
CA LEU A 359 -14.82 -8.10 5.41
C LEU A 359 -15.29 -9.37 4.70
N ASN A 360 -16.10 -10.17 5.39
CA ASN A 360 -16.88 -11.21 4.76
C ASN A 360 -18.02 -10.59 3.95
N ALA A 361 -18.26 -11.13 2.75
CA ALA A 361 -19.35 -10.71 1.88
C ALA A 361 -20.71 -11.01 2.51
N ASN A 362 -21.69 -10.13 2.28
CA ASN A 362 -23.10 -10.38 2.58
C ASN A 362 -23.41 -10.85 4.02
N THR A 363 -22.70 -10.29 5.00
CA THR A 363 -22.84 -10.59 6.43
C THR A 363 -23.57 -9.49 7.19
N SER A 364 -24.06 -9.79 8.40
CA SER A 364 -24.66 -8.80 9.31
C SER A 364 -23.75 -7.59 9.55
N LEU A 365 -22.43 -7.81 9.70
CA LEU A 365 -21.47 -6.74 9.91
C LEU A 365 -21.27 -5.89 8.65
N SER A 366 -20.97 -6.49 7.50
CA SER A 366 -20.76 -5.73 6.26
C SER A 366 -22.02 -4.93 5.86
N SER A 367 -23.20 -5.52 6.01
CA SER A 367 -24.49 -4.83 5.83
C SER A 367 -24.69 -3.68 6.80
N TYR A 368 -24.30 -3.82 8.06
CA TYR A 368 -24.36 -2.74 9.04
C TYR A 368 -23.45 -1.56 8.69
N LEU A 369 -22.20 -1.83 8.31
CA LEU A 369 -21.23 -0.80 7.94
C LEU A 369 -21.69 -0.01 6.70
N VAL A 370 -22.14 -0.71 5.65
CA VAL A 370 -22.66 -0.08 4.42
C VAL A 370 -23.93 0.73 4.68
N ARG A 371 -24.90 0.18 5.42
CA ARG A 371 -26.11 0.92 5.83
C ARG A 371 -25.76 2.16 6.63
N GLY A 372 -24.81 2.04 7.56
CA GLY A 372 -24.34 3.13 8.40
C GLY A 372 -23.82 4.31 7.58
N GLY A 373 -22.86 4.05 6.68
CA GLY A 373 -22.30 5.08 5.81
C GLY A 373 -23.36 5.78 4.96
N ILE A 374 -24.29 5.02 4.38
CA ILE A 374 -25.39 5.56 3.56
C ILE A 374 -26.35 6.41 4.38
N ARG A 375 -26.79 5.92 5.56
CA ARG A 375 -27.67 6.67 6.48
C ARG A 375 -27.05 7.99 6.93
N MET A 376 -25.73 8.05 7.02
CA MET A 376 -24.97 9.26 7.37
C MET A 376 -24.64 10.14 6.15
N GLY A 377 -25.31 9.95 5.01
CA GLY A 377 -25.11 10.76 3.81
C GLY A 377 -23.89 10.36 2.99
N LEU A 378 -23.63 9.04 2.87
CA LEU A 378 -22.43 8.46 2.25
C LEU A 378 -21.13 8.88 2.95
N ASN A 379 -21.20 9.06 4.27
CA ASN A 379 -20.01 9.33 5.07
C ASN A 379 -19.36 8.01 5.49
N PHE A 380 -18.48 7.53 4.61
CA PHE A 380 -17.69 6.31 4.81
C PHE A 380 -16.31 6.57 5.43
N HIS A 381 -16.07 7.77 5.95
CA HIS A 381 -14.79 8.08 6.58
C HIS A 381 -14.49 7.02 7.67
N PRO A 382 -13.31 6.39 7.67
CA PRO A 382 -13.01 5.22 8.50
C PRO A 382 -13.27 5.41 9.99
N ARG A 383 -12.83 6.55 10.54
CA ARG A 383 -13.09 6.94 11.94
C ARG A 383 -14.57 7.16 12.27
N ILE A 384 -15.40 7.57 11.30
CA ILE A 384 -16.84 7.78 11.51
C ILE A 384 -17.54 6.43 11.58
N ILE A 385 -17.26 5.55 10.62
CA ILE A 385 -17.78 4.18 10.60
C ILE A 385 -17.30 3.39 11.83
N GLY A 386 -16.03 3.55 12.19
CA GLY A 386 -15.45 2.95 13.38
C GLY A 386 -16.07 3.40 14.69
N ARG A 387 -16.31 4.71 14.86
CA ARG A 387 -17.02 5.25 16.03
C ARG A 387 -18.46 4.78 16.09
N MET A 388 -19.11 4.62 14.94
CA MET A 388 -20.44 4.04 14.85
C MET A 388 -20.43 2.58 15.35
N ALA A 389 -19.53 1.75 14.82
CA ALA A 389 -19.37 0.36 15.25
C ALA A 389 -19.06 0.24 16.76
N TRP A 390 -18.20 1.10 17.29
CA TRP A 390 -17.91 1.13 18.72
C TRP A 390 -19.14 1.50 19.57
N LYS A 391 -19.84 2.58 19.20
CA LYS A 391 -21.02 3.05 19.95
C LYS A 391 -22.13 2.01 20.01
N ASP A 392 -22.28 1.21 18.96
CA ASP A 392 -23.30 0.17 18.87
C ASP A 392 -22.82 -1.21 19.38
N GLY A 393 -21.58 -1.30 19.89
CA GLY A 393 -21.01 -2.51 20.49
C GLY A 393 -20.60 -3.61 19.50
N ARG A 394 -20.28 -3.23 18.25
CA ARG A 394 -19.92 -4.15 17.15
C ARG A 394 -18.44 -4.14 16.78
N ASN A 395 -17.61 -3.45 17.56
CA ASN A 395 -16.16 -3.37 17.37
C ASN A 395 -15.42 -4.68 17.72
N GLU A 396 -16.06 -5.63 18.40
CA GLU A 396 -15.50 -6.97 18.63
C GLU A 396 -15.66 -7.86 17.40
N GLU A 397 -16.70 -7.63 16.58
CA GLU A 397 -16.90 -8.32 15.30
C GLU A 397 -15.98 -7.77 14.20
N PHE A 398 -15.47 -6.55 14.37
CA PHE A 398 -14.58 -5.88 13.41
C PHE A 398 -13.21 -5.65 14.05
N ALA A 399 -12.31 -6.63 13.94
CA ALA A 399 -11.04 -6.60 14.63
C ALA A 399 -10.20 -5.38 14.19
N MET A 400 -9.75 -4.58 15.17
CA MET A 400 -8.81 -3.50 14.94
C MET A 400 -7.38 -4.02 15.13
N PHE A 401 -6.68 -4.22 14.02
CA PHE A 401 -5.27 -4.61 14.07
C PHE A 401 -4.37 -3.41 14.25
N GLU A 402 -3.27 -3.61 14.98
CA GLU A 402 -2.35 -2.53 15.29
C GLU A 402 -1.54 -2.09 14.06
N THR A 403 -1.15 -0.81 14.07
CA THR A 403 -0.39 -0.19 12.96
C THR A 403 0.84 -1.02 12.60
N GLY A 404 1.51 -1.64 13.57
CA GLY A 404 2.70 -2.48 13.35
C GLY A 404 2.50 -3.62 12.34
N LEU A 405 1.28 -4.13 12.15
CA LEU A 405 1.00 -5.22 11.21
C LEU A 405 1.03 -4.74 9.76
N PHE A 406 0.55 -3.52 9.47
CA PHE A 406 0.31 -3.07 8.09
C PHE A 406 1.02 -1.76 7.71
N ASP A 407 1.30 -0.93 8.71
CA ASP A 407 1.96 0.36 8.61
C ASP A 407 2.89 0.57 9.83
N PRO A 408 4.05 -0.13 9.84
CA PRO A 408 4.96 -0.14 10.97
C PRO A 408 5.63 1.21 11.25
N ILE A 409 5.47 2.18 10.35
CA ILE A 409 6.12 3.48 10.50
C ILE A 409 5.18 4.54 11.06
N TRP A 410 3.85 4.41 10.89
CA TRP A 410 2.90 5.47 11.26
C TRP A 410 3.02 5.97 12.71
N GLY A 411 3.31 5.07 13.66
CA GLY A 411 3.48 5.43 15.07
C GLY A 411 4.63 6.42 15.32
N GLU A 412 5.68 6.40 14.50
CA GLU A 412 6.78 7.37 14.55
C GLU A 412 6.31 8.78 14.17
N PHE A 413 5.46 8.88 13.15
CA PHE A 413 5.02 10.15 12.57
C PHE A 413 4.04 10.92 13.42
N ASN A 414 3.21 10.21 14.16
CA ASN A 414 2.27 10.83 15.07
C ASN A 414 2.92 11.17 16.43
N TRP A 415 4.26 11.09 16.54
CA TRP A 415 5.03 11.25 17.78
C TRP A 415 4.49 10.37 18.92
N GLY A 416 4.00 9.19 18.54
CA GLY A 416 3.26 8.30 19.42
C GLY A 416 4.08 7.12 19.94
N ARG A 417 5.19 6.82 19.28
CA ARG A 417 6.02 5.67 19.60
C ARG A 417 6.64 5.76 21.00
N GLU A 418 6.60 4.63 21.69
CA GLU A 418 7.35 4.33 22.90
C GLU A 418 8.34 3.18 22.62
N GLY A 419 9.32 2.97 23.49
CA GLY A 419 10.29 1.88 23.33
C GLY A 419 11.36 2.15 22.28
N ARG A 420 11.73 1.12 21.50
CA ARG A 420 12.74 1.16 20.43
C ARG A 420 12.13 1.57 19.09
N CYS A 421 12.96 2.01 18.16
CA CYS A 421 12.52 2.26 16.78
C CYS A 421 12.38 0.92 16.04
N THR A 422 11.64 0.94 14.94
CA THR A 422 11.54 -0.21 14.02
C THR A 422 12.86 -0.41 13.24
N VAL A 423 12.99 -1.54 12.56
CA VAL A 423 14.12 -1.80 11.64
C VAL A 423 13.56 -1.93 10.22
N PRO A 424 13.99 -1.06 9.27
CA PRO A 424 14.85 0.11 9.47
C PRO A 424 14.15 1.22 10.28
N CYS A 425 14.96 2.08 10.91
CA CYS A 425 14.41 3.19 11.68
C CYS A 425 14.06 4.38 10.78
N PHE A 426 12.76 4.57 10.52
CA PHE A 426 12.27 5.65 9.67
C PHE A 426 11.62 6.77 10.47
N LYS A 427 11.94 8.02 10.11
CA LYS A 427 11.41 9.25 10.72
C LYS A 427 10.63 10.16 9.76
N ASP A 428 10.70 9.91 8.44
CA ASP A 428 9.92 10.61 7.41
C ASP A 428 9.33 9.62 6.37
N TYR A 429 8.15 9.88 5.77
CA TYR A 429 7.47 8.93 4.88
C TYR A 429 8.26 8.73 3.59
N GLY A 430 9.05 9.73 3.21
CA GLY A 430 9.86 9.71 2.00
C GLY A 430 11.19 8.97 2.12
N VAL A 431 11.63 8.55 3.32
CA VAL A 431 13.00 8.03 3.50
C VAL A 431 13.21 6.67 2.83
N ALA A 432 12.14 5.89 2.64
CA ALA A 432 12.20 4.62 1.91
C ALA A 432 12.68 4.78 0.47
N PHE A 433 12.49 5.98 -0.12
CA PHE A 433 12.96 6.34 -1.47
C PHE A 433 14.39 6.86 -1.50
N GLN A 434 15.05 7.06 -0.35
CA GLN A 434 16.35 7.72 -0.28
C GLN A 434 17.51 6.71 -0.25
N GLY A 435 18.45 6.90 -1.17
CA GLY A 435 19.62 6.03 -1.37
C GLY A 435 20.95 6.74 -1.22
N THR A 436 20.96 8.06 -1.04
CA THR A 436 22.21 8.81 -0.84
C THR A 436 22.89 8.39 0.46
N LYS A 437 24.23 8.41 0.47
CA LYS A 437 25.01 8.09 1.67
C LYS A 437 24.59 8.98 2.84
N GLY A 438 24.23 8.35 3.96
CA GLY A 438 23.82 9.06 5.18
C GLY A 438 22.44 9.74 5.08
N ALA A 439 21.60 9.37 4.09
CA ALA A 439 20.24 9.91 3.98
C ALA A 439 19.37 9.61 5.19
N ILE A 440 19.49 8.38 5.71
CA ILE A 440 18.75 7.91 6.88
C ILE A 440 19.73 7.89 8.04
N LYS A 441 19.60 8.87 8.93
CA LYS A 441 20.36 8.90 10.17
C LYS A 441 19.80 7.82 11.10
N ASP A 442 20.68 7.11 11.80
CA ASP A 442 20.29 6.13 12.82
C ASP A 442 19.46 4.95 12.24
N GLU A 443 19.57 4.69 10.92
CA GLU A 443 18.82 3.65 10.18
C GLU A 443 18.81 2.28 10.84
N TRP A 444 19.95 1.90 11.42
CA TRP A 444 20.20 0.60 12.03
C TRP A 444 20.20 0.66 13.57
N GLU A 445 19.71 1.75 14.19
CA GLU A 445 19.83 1.97 15.65
C GLU A 445 19.20 0.85 16.50
N SER A 446 18.18 0.18 15.96
CA SER A 446 17.45 -0.88 16.66
C SER A 446 17.75 -2.28 16.13
N TYR A 447 18.74 -2.44 15.24
CA TYR A 447 19.16 -3.75 14.73
C TYR A 447 20.20 -4.38 15.64
N ASP A 448 19.87 -5.53 16.24
CA ASP A 448 20.76 -6.27 17.16
C ASP A 448 21.44 -7.49 16.48
N GLY A 449 21.15 -7.73 15.21
CA GLY A 449 21.73 -8.86 14.48
C GLY A 449 23.20 -8.62 14.15
N GLU A 450 23.91 -9.70 13.79
CA GLU A 450 25.26 -9.56 13.26
C GLU A 450 25.22 -8.81 11.91
N PRO A 451 26.20 -7.91 11.66
CA PRO A 451 26.33 -7.28 10.35
C PRO A 451 26.49 -8.33 9.25
N LEU A 452 25.73 -8.17 8.16
CA LEU A 452 25.84 -9.05 6.99
C LEU A 452 27.24 -8.99 6.40
N SER A 453 27.76 -10.14 5.95
CA SER A 453 29.07 -10.19 5.28
C SER A 453 29.06 -9.29 4.04
N GLU A 454 30.02 -8.37 3.99
CA GLU A 454 30.18 -7.44 2.88
C GLU A 454 31.20 -7.96 1.86
N ARG A 455 30.85 -7.87 0.59
CA ARG A 455 31.76 -8.04 -0.54
C ARG A 455 32.87 -7.01 -0.44
N VAL A 456 34.11 -7.49 -0.56
CA VAL A 456 35.30 -6.62 -0.61
C VAL A 456 35.36 -5.91 -1.97
N TYR A 457 34.63 -4.81 -2.12
CA TYR A 457 34.83 -3.89 -3.24
C TYR A 457 35.99 -2.94 -2.91
N GLN A 458 37.18 -3.27 -3.42
CA GLN A 458 38.39 -2.44 -3.38
C GLN A 458 38.80 -1.87 -2.00
N ARG A 459 38.75 -2.67 -0.93
CA ARG A 459 39.56 -2.38 0.26
C ARG A 459 41.06 -2.64 0.02
N GLU A 460 41.39 -3.44 -1.00
CA GLU A 460 42.76 -3.85 -1.33
C GLU A 460 43.60 -2.81 -2.10
N LEU A 461 42.98 -1.87 -2.82
CA LEU A 461 43.75 -0.81 -3.50
C LEU A 461 44.29 0.24 -2.52
N GLU A 462 43.60 0.47 -1.40
CA GLU A 462 44.08 1.38 -0.34
C GLU A 462 45.21 0.75 0.51
N LEU A 463 45.23 -0.58 0.67
CA LEU A 463 46.33 -1.27 1.37
C LEU A 463 47.59 -1.36 0.50
N ARG A 464 47.44 -1.58 -0.82
CA ARG A 464 48.60 -1.56 -1.74
C ARG A 464 49.17 -0.16 -1.95
N SER A 465 48.35 0.91 -1.94
CA SER A 465 48.87 2.27 -2.04
C SER A 465 49.60 2.75 -0.78
N ARG A 466 49.25 2.20 0.40
CA ARG A 466 49.99 2.50 1.64
C ARG A 466 51.29 1.72 1.77
N ILE A 467 51.39 0.54 1.15
CA ILE A 467 52.62 -0.25 1.13
C ILE A 467 53.63 0.30 0.10
N SER A 468 53.18 1.02 -0.94
CA SER A 468 54.09 1.63 -1.93
C SER A 468 54.81 2.90 -1.46
N ASP A 469 54.42 3.49 -0.32
CA ASP A 469 55.06 4.69 0.24
C ASP A 469 56.13 4.38 1.31
N SER A 470 56.58 3.12 1.39
CA SER A 470 57.74 2.72 2.21
C SER A 470 58.88 2.27 1.30
N PRO A 471 60.07 2.90 1.35
CA PRO A 471 61.22 2.39 0.61
C PRO A 471 61.74 1.18 1.36
N SER A 472 61.44 -0.03 0.89
CA SER A 472 62.14 -1.22 1.33
C SER A 472 63.03 -1.75 0.21
N SER A 473 64.30 -1.74 0.56
CA SER A 473 65.42 -2.46 -0.02
C SER A 473 65.12 -3.95 -0.23
N SER A 474 65.95 -4.52 -1.11
CA SER A 474 66.24 -5.94 -1.38
C SER A 474 65.21 -6.72 -2.22
N PRO A 475 65.67 -7.34 -3.33
CA PRO A 475 64.92 -8.34 -4.07
C PRO A 475 65.24 -9.72 -3.50
N ASP A 476 64.25 -10.44 -2.98
CA ASP A 476 64.17 -11.90 -3.05
C ASP A 476 62.84 -12.42 -2.47
N GLU A 477 62.40 -13.55 -3.01
CA GLU A 477 61.26 -14.42 -2.65
C GLU A 477 59.85 -13.92 -3.02
N ALA A 478 59.28 -14.37 -4.13
CA ALA A 478 58.71 -15.71 -4.41
C ALA A 478 57.22 -15.83 -4.04
N GLU A 479 56.43 -15.98 -5.11
CA GLU A 479 55.31 -16.92 -5.23
C GLU A 479 54.07 -16.71 -4.36
N ARG A 480 53.08 -15.98 -4.90
CA ARG A 480 51.65 -16.27 -4.66
C ARG A 480 50.83 -16.10 -5.94
N THR A 481 50.19 -17.21 -6.29
CA THR A 481 49.33 -17.49 -7.44
C THR A 481 48.27 -16.39 -7.67
N PRO A 482 48.09 -15.89 -8.91
CA PRO A 482 47.01 -14.96 -9.19
C PRO A 482 45.70 -15.74 -9.28
N VAL A 483 44.76 -15.43 -8.38
CA VAL A 483 43.35 -15.79 -8.54
C VAL A 483 42.90 -15.19 -9.87
N LYS A 484 42.54 -16.04 -10.83
CA LYS A 484 42.03 -15.66 -12.15
C LYS A 484 40.91 -14.64 -11.99
N ALA A 485 41.19 -13.39 -12.35
CA ALA A 485 40.16 -12.45 -12.72
C ALA A 485 39.33 -13.09 -13.84
N LEU A 486 38.06 -13.36 -13.56
CA LEU A 486 37.07 -13.67 -14.58
C LEU A 486 36.92 -12.43 -15.45
N ALA A 487 37.70 -12.39 -16.53
CA ALA A 487 37.57 -11.44 -17.60
C ALA A 487 36.25 -11.73 -18.34
N MET A 488 35.20 -10.99 -17.98
CA MET A 488 34.11 -10.68 -18.91
C MET A 488 34.37 -9.28 -19.43
N ASP A 489 34.27 -9.14 -20.75
CA ASP A 489 34.52 -7.96 -21.58
C ASP A 489 33.47 -6.85 -21.34
N LEU A 490 33.32 -6.45 -20.07
CA LEU A 490 32.45 -5.38 -19.61
C LEU A 490 33.28 -4.11 -19.48
N ASP A 491 32.79 -3.02 -20.07
CA ASP A 491 33.34 -1.68 -19.92
C ASP A 491 33.41 -1.34 -18.41
N VAL A 492 34.55 -1.62 -17.78
CA VAL A 492 34.80 -1.48 -16.32
C VAL A 492 35.22 -0.07 -15.93
N THR A 493 35.19 0.86 -16.88
CA THR A 493 35.63 2.23 -16.65
C THR A 493 34.64 3.23 -17.21
N TYR A 494 34.45 4.35 -16.52
CA TYR A 494 33.70 5.48 -17.04
C TYR A 494 34.63 6.66 -17.21
N GLY A 495 34.74 7.18 -18.44
CA GLY A 495 35.74 8.21 -18.75
C GLY A 495 37.18 7.75 -18.49
N GLY A 496 37.46 6.44 -18.55
CA GLY A 496 38.77 5.86 -18.28
C GLY A 496 39.13 5.67 -16.80
N LYS A 497 38.20 5.94 -15.86
CA LYS A 497 38.39 5.70 -14.42
C LYS A 497 37.60 4.47 -13.94
N PRO A 498 38.16 3.63 -13.05
CA PRO A 498 37.44 2.53 -12.41
C PRO A 498 36.37 3.06 -11.44
N TYR A 499 35.39 2.22 -11.11
CA TYR A 499 34.38 2.53 -10.09
C TYR A 499 35.02 2.82 -8.72
N THR A 500 34.66 3.95 -8.12
CA THR A 500 35.09 4.33 -6.77
C THR A 500 33.88 4.54 -5.87
N LEU A 501 33.74 3.70 -4.83
CA LEU A 501 32.61 3.73 -3.89
C LEU A 501 32.41 5.12 -3.23
N LYS A 502 33.51 5.83 -2.96
CA LYS A 502 33.49 7.16 -2.32
C LYS A 502 32.94 8.27 -3.23
N GLU A 503 32.99 8.07 -4.55
CA GLU A 503 32.50 9.03 -5.54
C GLU A 503 31.05 8.76 -5.94
N ASP A 504 30.52 7.57 -5.65
CA ASP A 504 29.13 7.23 -5.91
C ASP A 504 28.21 8.01 -4.97
N LYS A 505 27.31 8.80 -5.57
CA LYS A 505 26.28 9.55 -4.83
C LYS A 505 25.29 8.61 -4.12
N TYR A 506 25.09 7.43 -4.68
CA TYR A 506 24.16 6.40 -4.23
C TYR A 506 24.90 5.08 -4.03
N PRO A 507 25.86 5.01 -3.09
CA PRO A 507 26.73 3.84 -2.95
C PRO A 507 25.88 2.61 -2.55
N PRO A 508 26.27 1.39 -2.99
CA PRO A 508 25.67 0.17 -2.47
C PRO A 508 25.87 0.10 -0.96
N ASN A 509 24.95 -0.59 -0.29
CA ASN A 509 24.88 -0.70 1.17
C ASN A 509 24.49 -2.13 1.58
N ASN A 510 24.33 -2.33 2.88
CA ASN A 510 23.95 -3.60 3.51
C ASN A 510 22.43 -3.83 3.60
N ARG A 511 21.60 -3.02 2.91
CA ARG A 511 20.14 -3.18 2.94
C ARG A 511 19.72 -4.45 2.19
N THR A 512 18.84 -5.21 2.82
CA THR A 512 18.22 -6.44 2.28
C THR A 512 16.78 -6.51 2.75
N LEU A 513 15.88 -7.12 1.96
CA LEU A 513 14.47 -7.24 2.36
C LEU A 513 14.29 -8.01 3.68
N GLU A 514 15.25 -8.85 4.09
CA GLU A 514 15.20 -9.54 5.39
C GLU A 514 15.14 -8.58 6.58
N ASN A 515 15.62 -7.35 6.40
CA ASN A 515 15.68 -6.32 7.41
C ASN A 515 14.64 -5.22 7.20
N PHE A 516 13.76 -5.32 6.19
CA PHE A 516 12.74 -4.31 5.90
C PHE A 516 11.45 -4.61 6.65
N PHE A 517 11.28 -4.03 7.85
CA PHE A 517 10.10 -4.20 8.71
C PHE A 517 9.68 -5.66 8.88
N ARG A 518 10.67 -6.52 9.19
CA ARG A 518 10.46 -7.96 9.33
C ARG A 518 9.30 -8.25 10.28
N GLY A 519 8.43 -9.19 9.89
CA GLY A 519 7.22 -9.58 10.61
C GLY A 519 5.95 -8.89 10.13
N ALA A 520 6.02 -7.65 9.65
CA ALA A 520 4.86 -6.93 9.12
C ALA A 520 4.28 -7.62 7.86
N TRP A 521 2.97 -7.48 7.66
CA TRP A 521 2.28 -7.94 6.46
C TRP A 521 2.38 -6.96 5.31
N SER A 522 2.48 -5.68 5.60
CA SER A 522 2.62 -4.65 4.58
C SER A 522 3.36 -3.42 5.09
N TYR A 523 3.63 -2.52 4.15
CA TYR A 523 4.13 -1.17 4.38
C TYR A 523 3.27 -0.19 3.57
N HIS A 524 2.76 0.86 4.22
CA HIS A 524 1.95 1.90 3.57
C HIS A 524 2.84 3.10 3.18
N ILE A 525 2.75 3.54 1.93
CA ILE A 525 3.65 4.56 1.34
C ILE A 525 3.18 5.99 1.64
N HIS A 526 1.96 6.21 2.13
CA HIS A 526 1.42 7.53 2.50
C HIS A 526 1.43 8.54 1.35
N ASN A 527 0.83 8.15 0.23
CA ASN A 527 0.55 9.01 -0.92
C ASN A 527 1.80 9.68 -1.53
N GLN A 528 2.98 9.08 -1.39
CA GLN A 528 4.22 9.55 -2.04
C GLN A 528 4.23 9.24 -3.55
N TRP A 529 3.14 9.57 -4.25
CA TRP A 529 2.87 9.18 -5.62
C TRP A 529 3.91 9.69 -6.61
N THR A 530 4.61 10.79 -6.34
CA THR A 530 5.53 11.42 -7.30
C THR A 530 7.00 11.09 -7.06
N LYS A 531 7.33 10.30 -6.03
CA LYS A 531 8.71 9.99 -5.68
C LYS A 531 9.20 8.77 -6.43
N HIS A 532 10.39 8.91 -7.04
CA HIS A 532 11.10 7.80 -7.66
C HIS A 532 12.13 7.24 -6.67
N PRO A 533 12.25 5.90 -6.54
CA PRO A 533 13.28 5.30 -5.70
C PRO A 533 14.67 5.67 -6.19
N GLN A 534 15.46 6.29 -5.31
CA GLN A 534 16.88 6.51 -5.59
C GLN A 534 17.62 5.16 -5.60
N PRO A 535 18.72 5.03 -6.37
CA PRO A 535 19.53 3.82 -6.35
C PRO A 535 19.98 3.48 -4.92
N ASN A 536 19.92 2.21 -4.55
CA ASN A 536 20.20 1.66 -3.22
C ASN A 536 19.32 2.18 -2.08
N SER A 537 18.20 2.86 -2.37
CA SER A 537 17.11 3.08 -1.41
C SER A 537 16.42 1.76 -1.03
N TRP A 538 15.65 1.74 0.07
CA TRP A 538 14.89 0.54 0.46
C TRP A 538 13.93 0.07 -0.63
N PHE A 539 13.30 0.99 -1.36
CA PHE A 539 12.46 0.62 -2.50
C PHE A 539 13.24 0.16 -3.72
N ASP A 540 14.44 0.69 -3.99
CA ASP A 540 15.31 0.11 -5.02
C ASP A 540 15.76 -1.31 -4.64
N ILE A 541 16.01 -1.59 -3.35
CA ILE A 541 16.30 -2.95 -2.86
C ILE A 541 15.11 -3.89 -3.05
N ALA A 542 13.89 -3.42 -2.76
CA ALA A 542 12.67 -4.18 -3.03
C ALA A 542 12.50 -4.46 -4.54
N GLN A 543 12.67 -3.44 -5.38
CA GLN A 543 12.60 -3.56 -6.84
C GLN A 543 13.61 -4.57 -7.39
N LYS A 544 14.86 -4.53 -6.92
CA LYS A 544 15.91 -5.51 -7.29
C LYS A 544 15.59 -6.93 -6.83
N ALA A 545 14.93 -7.11 -5.68
CA ALA A 545 14.50 -8.42 -5.21
C ALA A 545 13.36 -8.98 -6.08
N HIS A 546 12.35 -8.16 -6.36
CA HIS A 546 11.26 -8.48 -7.26
C HIS A 546 11.78 -8.83 -8.67
N ASP A 547 12.61 -7.98 -9.27
CA ASP A 547 13.16 -8.23 -10.60
C ASP A 547 14.00 -9.51 -10.65
N GLY A 548 14.83 -9.74 -9.63
CA GLY A 548 15.59 -11.00 -9.53
C GLY A 548 14.69 -12.23 -9.43
N PHE A 549 13.56 -12.14 -8.73
CA PHE A 549 12.57 -13.21 -8.63
C PHE A 549 11.87 -13.46 -9.98
N PHE A 550 11.37 -12.42 -10.65
CA PHE A 550 10.69 -12.56 -11.94
C PHE A 550 11.63 -13.01 -13.06
N LEU A 551 12.91 -12.63 -13.00
CA LEU A 551 13.96 -13.14 -13.89
C LEU A 551 14.44 -14.56 -13.51
N ARG A 552 13.86 -15.19 -12.49
CA ARG A 552 14.18 -16.54 -12.00
C ARG A 552 15.62 -16.70 -11.49
N GLY A 553 16.30 -15.59 -11.21
CA GLY A 553 17.64 -15.56 -10.64
C GLY A 553 17.65 -15.56 -9.11
N ARG A 554 16.54 -15.20 -8.47
CA ARG A 554 16.34 -15.15 -7.01
C ARG A 554 15.06 -15.87 -6.61
N LYS A 555 14.93 -16.13 -5.31
CA LYS A 555 13.72 -16.68 -4.70
C LYS A 555 12.88 -15.55 -4.07
N ASN A 556 11.63 -15.84 -3.73
CA ASN A 556 10.85 -14.93 -2.89
C ASN A 556 11.14 -15.10 -1.40
N VAL A 557 10.40 -14.35 -0.57
CA VAL A 557 10.52 -14.37 0.91
C VAL A 557 10.37 -15.76 1.54
N TYR A 558 9.74 -16.71 0.83
CA TYR A 558 9.49 -18.07 1.25
C TYR A 558 10.38 -19.13 0.57
N GLY A 559 11.38 -18.71 -0.21
CA GLY A 559 12.28 -19.63 -0.93
C GLY A 559 11.71 -20.23 -2.22
N GLU A 560 10.60 -19.69 -2.73
CA GLU A 560 9.93 -20.17 -3.94
C GLU A 560 10.48 -19.48 -5.19
N SER A 561 10.35 -20.12 -6.36
CA SER A 561 10.73 -19.55 -7.66
C SER A 561 9.51 -19.09 -8.44
N TRP A 562 9.68 -18.04 -9.23
CA TRP A 562 8.65 -17.59 -10.17
C TRP A 562 8.42 -18.62 -11.28
N THR A 563 7.17 -19.05 -11.44
CA THR A 563 6.74 -20.01 -12.47
C THR A 563 5.85 -19.39 -13.53
N GLY A 564 5.56 -18.09 -13.43
CA GLY A 564 4.66 -17.39 -14.34
C GLY A 564 5.32 -16.79 -15.58
N PRO A 565 4.57 -15.94 -16.33
CA PRO A 565 5.07 -15.30 -17.55
C PRO A 565 6.24 -14.37 -17.25
N ASP A 566 7.00 -14.03 -18.29
CA ASP A 566 8.08 -13.06 -18.15
C ASP A 566 7.49 -11.66 -17.87
N ILE A 567 7.92 -11.07 -16.76
CA ILE A 567 7.55 -9.72 -16.36
C ILE A 567 8.79 -8.83 -16.53
N PRO A 568 8.71 -7.73 -17.28
CA PRO A 568 9.81 -6.79 -17.41
C PRO A 568 10.31 -6.25 -16.07
N ALA A 569 11.60 -5.93 -16.01
CA ALA A 569 12.20 -5.25 -14.85
C ALA A 569 11.58 -3.86 -14.63
N TYR A 570 11.76 -3.29 -13.43
CA TYR A 570 11.34 -1.91 -13.18
C TYR A 570 12.06 -0.94 -14.11
N ASP A 571 11.34 0.12 -14.51
CA ASP A 571 11.91 1.19 -15.31
C ASP A 571 12.99 1.94 -14.51
N ARG A 572 14.09 2.30 -15.18
CA ARG A 572 15.17 3.10 -14.58
C ARG A 572 14.85 4.59 -14.69
N TRP A 573 15.31 5.35 -13.71
CA TRP A 573 15.05 6.79 -13.60
C TRP A 573 16.24 7.59 -14.11
N PRO A 574 16.15 8.25 -15.28
CA PRO A 574 17.28 8.96 -15.89
C PRO A 574 17.84 10.09 -15.02
N GLU A 575 17.07 10.63 -14.08
CA GLU A 575 17.58 11.64 -13.13
C GLU A 575 18.63 11.10 -12.14
N PHE A 576 18.74 9.77 -11.98
CA PHE A 576 19.69 9.13 -11.08
C PHE A 576 20.82 8.38 -11.80
N ASP A 577 20.81 8.38 -13.14
CA ASP A 577 21.82 7.74 -14.00
C ASP A 577 23.14 8.53 -14.09
#